data_AF-U6KGG1-F1
#
_entry.id   AF-U6KGG1-F1
#
_cell.length_a   1.000
_cell.length_b   1.000
_cell.length_c   1.000
_cell.angle_alpha   90.00
_cell.angle_beta   90.00
_cell.angle_gamma   90.00
#
_symmetry.space_group_name_H-M   'P 1'
#
loop_
_entity.id
_entity.type
_entity.pdbx_description
1 polymer ?
#
loop_
_entity_poly.entity_id
_entity_poly.type
_entity_poly.pdbx_seq_one_letter_code
_entity_poly.pdbx_strand_id
1 'polypeptide(L)'
;MQQKQQQQQQQQTAALSRVEKIQHDQQQRLQQLQQQQQQYERQAAAIEANLQLADDALLLLRAAVAAGASWGELRIHLKEQQRRGHPVASHIHKLSLERNEVLLLLPAAAAAAAPAAAGAAGAGEEDDDQQQQQQQQQQQKAAATQGP
;
A
#
# COMPACT_ATOMS: atom_id res chain seq x y z
N MET A 1 -14.85 46.67 16.94
CA MET A 1 -15.32 46.21 15.61
C MET A 1 -14.26 45.39 14.88
N GLN A 2 -13.03 45.91 14.72
CA GLN A 2 -11.95 45.26 13.94
C GLN A 2 -11.53 43.86 14.45
N GLN A 3 -11.34 43.68 15.76
CA GLN A 3 -10.99 42.37 16.35
C GLN A 3 -12.06 41.30 16.13
N LYS A 4 -13.34 41.69 16.22
CA LYS A 4 -14.48 40.76 16.02
C LYS A 4 -14.55 40.27 14.57
N GLN A 5 -14.16 41.12 13.62
CA GLN A 5 -14.12 40.79 12.19
C GLN A 5 -12.96 39.86 11.84
N GLN A 6 -11.76 40.07 12.41
CA GLN A 6 -10.65 39.12 12.30
C GLN A 6 -11.00 37.75 12.88
N GLN A 7 -11.67 37.71 14.04
CA GLN A 7 -12.10 36.45 14.66
C GLN A 7 -13.10 35.68 13.78
N GLN A 8 -14.06 36.38 13.15
CA GLN A 8 -15.00 35.76 12.22
C GLN A 8 -14.32 35.25 10.94
N GLN A 9 -13.32 35.95 10.41
CA GLN A 9 -12.54 35.48 9.26
C GLN A 9 -11.72 34.24 9.61
N GLN A 10 -11.07 34.22 10.77
CA GLN A 10 -10.32 33.06 11.25
C GLN A 10 -11.21 31.84 11.50
N GLN A 11 -12.43 32.04 12.00
CA GLN A 11 -13.38 30.93 12.16
C GLN A 11 -13.86 30.37 10.82
N GLN A 12 -14.06 31.23 9.81
CA GLN A 12 -14.42 30.81 8.45
C GLN A 12 -13.29 30.03 7.78
N THR A 13 -12.05 30.52 7.82
CA THR A 13 -10.90 29.80 7.25
C THR A 13 -10.59 28.51 8.01
N ALA A 14 -10.78 28.48 9.33
CA ALA A 14 -10.66 27.26 10.12
C ALA A 14 -11.75 26.24 9.78
N ALA A 15 -12.97 26.68 9.46
CA ALA A 15 -14.05 25.79 9.03
C ALA A 15 -13.78 25.20 7.64
N LEU A 16 -13.34 26.03 6.68
CA LEU A 16 -12.99 25.61 5.32
C LEU A 16 -11.83 24.60 5.33
N SER A 17 -10.73 24.91 6.03
CA SER A 17 -9.58 24.02 6.13
C SER A 17 -9.89 22.69 6.82
N ARG A 18 -10.84 22.64 7.76
CA ARG A 18 -11.32 21.37 8.33
C ARG A 18 -12.05 20.53 7.28
N VAL A 19 -12.89 21.15 6.47
CA VAL A 19 -13.60 20.44 5.39
C VAL A 19 -12.60 19.90 4.36
N GLU A 20 -11.63 20.70 3.95
CA GLU A 20 -10.57 20.28 3.02
C GLU A 20 -9.76 19.10 3.57
N LYS A 21 -9.34 19.16 4.84
CA LYS A 21 -8.63 18.06 5.50
C LYS A 21 -9.46 16.77 5.54
N ILE A 22 -10.75 16.87 5.81
CA ILE A 22 -11.65 15.72 5.83
C ILE A 22 -11.81 15.14 4.42
N GLN A 23 -11.95 15.98 3.38
CA GLN A 23 -12.03 15.51 2.00
C GLN A 23 -10.74 14.81 1.57
N HIS A 24 -9.59 15.37 1.93
CA HIS A 24 -8.30 14.79 1.62
C HIS A 24 -8.10 13.43 2.30
N ASP A 25 -8.41 13.31 3.60
CA ASP A 25 -8.34 12.04 4.33
C ASP A 25 -9.25 10.97 3.70
N GLN A 26 -10.47 11.34 3.34
CA GLN A 26 -11.39 10.44 2.64
C GLN A 26 -10.86 10.02 1.28
N GLN A 27 -10.28 10.93 0.51
CA GLN A 27 -9.68 10.64 -0.79
C GLN A 27 -8.49 9.68 -0.64
N GLN A 28 -7.60 9.92 0.32
CA GLN A 28 -6.47 9.03 0.60
C GLN A 28 -6.95 7.63 1.01
N ARG A 29 -7.98 7.55 1.88
CA ARG A 29 -8.55 6.29 2.31
C ARG A 29 -9.20 5.53 1.14
N LEU A 30 -9.92 6.24 0.27
CA LEU A 30 -10.49 5.65 -0.95
C LEU A 30 -9.41 5.10 -1.88
N GLN A 31 -8.34 5.86 -2.11
CA GLN A 31 -7.20 5.41 -2.92
C GLN A 31 -6.54 4.16 -2.32
N GLN A 32 -6.33 4.13 -1.01
CA GLN A 32 -5.75 2.97 -0.33
C GLN A 32 -6.65 1.73 -0.47
N LEU A 33 -7.97 1.89 -0.31
CA LEU A 33 -8.94 0.79 -0.49
C LEU A 33 -8.94 0.28 -1.93
N GLN A 34 -8.87 1.18 -2.92
CA GLN A 34 -8.82 0.80 -4.32
C GLN A 34 -7.53 0.03 -4.66
N GLN A 35 -6.38 0.45 -4.11
CA GLN A 35 -5.13 -0.28 -4.28
C GLN A 35 -5.20 -1.68 -3.65
N GLN A 36 -5.80 -1.81 -2.46
CA GLN A 36 -6.01 -3.11 -1.82
C GLN A 36 -6.92 -4.01 -2.66
N GLN A 37 -8.03 -3.47 -3.16
CA GLN A 37 -8.94 -4.20 -4.06
C GLN A 37 -8.19 -4.73 -5.28
N GLN A 38 -7.44 -3.87 -5.98
CA GLN A 38 -6.64 -4.27 -7.14
C GLN A 38 -5.61 -5.35 -6.80
N GLN A 39 -5.00 -5.29 -5.60
CA GLN A 39 -4.09 -6.34 -5.16
C GLN A 39 -4.81 -7.67 -4.95
N TYR A 40 -5.99 -7.67 -4.32
CA TYR A 40 -6.79 -8.89 -4.14
C TYR A 40 -7.27 -9.48 -5.46
N GLU A 41 -7.69 -8.64 -6.42
CA GLU A 41 -8.07 -9.08 -7.77
C GLU A 41 -6.91 -9.77 -8.49
N ARG A 42 -5.69 -9.19 -8.41
CA ARG A 42 -4.50 -9.81 -8.99
C ARG A 42 -4.15 -11.14 -8.31
N GLN A 43 -4.30 -11.21 -6.98
CA GLN A 43 -4.08 -12.45 -6.22
C GLN A 43 -5.10 -13.52 -6.60
N ALA A 44 -6.39 -13.18 -6.68
CA ALA A 44 -7.46 -14.08 -7.09
C ALA A 44 -7.20 -14.61 -8.52
N ALA A 45 -6.89 -13.73 -9.47
CA ALA A 45 -6.56 -14.13 -10.84
C ALA A 45 -5.33 -15.05 -10.91
N ALA A 46 -4.30 -14.81 -10.07
CA ALA A 46 -3.14 -15.69 -9.99
C ALA A 46 -3.50 -17.07 -9.40
N ILE A 47 -4.44 -17.14 -8.46
CA ILE A 47 -4.94 -18.41 -7.91
C ILE A 47 -5.76 -19.15 -8.96
N GLU A 48 -6.70 -18.47 -9.64
CA GLU A 48 -7.54 -19.05 -10.69
C GLU A 48 -6.72 -19.64 -11.85
N ALA A 49 -5.65 -18.95 -12.26
CA ALA A 49 -4.75 -19.44 -13.30
C ALA A 49 -3.93 -20.66 -12.87
N ASN A 50 -3.75 -20.88 -11.56
CA ASN A 50 -2.86 -21.90 -11.01
C ASN A 50 -3.58 -22.81 -9.99
N LEU A 51 -4.88 -23.06 -10.18
CA LEU A 51 -5.70 -23.83 -9.23
C LEU A 51 -5.10 -25.21 -8.94
N GLN A 52 -4.72 -25.94 -9.98
CA GLN A 52 -4.21 -27.30 -9.85
C GLN A 52 -2.91 -27.35 -9.03
N LEU A 53 -2.04 -26.35 -9.18
CA LEU A 53 -0.79 -26.25 -8.41
C LEU A 53 -1.08 -25.97 -6.94
N ALA A 54 -2.06 -25.11 -6.64
CA ALA A 54 -2.49 -24.82 -5.27
C ALA A 54 -3.10 -26.07 -4.60
N ASP A 55 -3.94 -26.81 -5.31
CA ASP A 55 -4.54 -28.05 -4.83
C ASP A 55 -3.49 -29.14 -4.60
N ASP A 56 -2.55 -29.32 -5.52
CA ASP A 56 -1.47 -30.30 -5.37
C ASP A 56 -0.56 -29.94 -4.19
N ALA A 57 -0.27 -28.65 -3.97
CA ALA A 57 0.49 -28.19 -2.82
C ALA A 57 -0.26 -28.47 -1.51
N LEU A 58 -1.55 -28.20 -1.49
CA LEU A 58 -2.41 -28.48 -0.34
C LEU A 58 -2.46 -29.97 -0.02
N LEU A 59 -2.56 -30.83 -1.05
CA LEU A 59 -2.57 -32.27 -0.90
C LEU A 59 -1.22 -32.79 -0.38
N LEU A 60 -0.11 -32.30 -0.93
CA LEU A 60 1.24 -32.64 -0.47
C LEU A 60 1.44 -32.28 1.02
N LEU A 61 1.01 -31.07 1.41
CA LEU A 61 1.11 -30.61 2.80
C LEU A 61 0.23 -31.45 3.73
N ARG A 62 -1.01 -31.75 3.32
CA ARG A 62 -1.91 -32.62 4.10
C ARG A 62 -1.34 -34.03 4.27
N ALA A 63 -0.77 -34.60 3.21
CA ALA A 63 -0.13 -35.91 3.29
C ALA A 63 1.07 -35.90 4.23
N ALA A 64 1.88 -34.84 4.20
CA ALA A 64 3.02 -34.69 5.09
C ALA A 64 2.61 -34.51 6.56
N VAL A 65 1.54 -33.75 6.84
CA VAL A 65 0.98 -33.63 8.20
C VAL A 65 0.36 -34.95 8.67
N ALA A 66 -0.36 -35.66 7.79
CA ALA A 66 -0.95 -36.97 8.09
C ALA A 66 0.10 -38.04 8.40
N ALA A 67 1.28 -37.95 7.79
CA ALA A 67 2.43 -38.79 8.12
C ALA A 67 3.04 -38.50 9.50
N GLY A 68 2.51 -37.52 10.25
CA GLY A 68 3.00 -37.15 11.57
C GLY A 68 4.32 -36.36 11.55
N ALA A 69 4.73 -35.87 10.37
CA ALA A 69 5.95 -35.10 10.25
C ALA A 69 5.83 -33.78 11.03
N SER A 70 6.80 -33.52 11.90
CA SER A 70 6.92 -32.19 12.49
C SER A 70 7.20 -31.19 11.37
N TRP A 71 6.64 -29.99 11.47
CA TRP A 71 6.86 -28.96 10.46
C TRP A 71 8.35 -28.58 10.26
N GLY A 72 9.21 -28.85 11.25
CA GLY A 72 10.67 -28.73 11.11
C GLY A 72 11.23 -29.75 10.12
N GLU A 73 10.84 -31.01 10.24
CA GLU A 73 11.16 -32.08 9.28
C GLU A 73 10.52 -31.78 7.92
N LEU A 74 9.30 -31.27 7.90
CA LEU A 74 8.58 -30.88 6.69
C LEU A 74 9.34 -29.82 5.90
N ARG A 75 10.01 -28.86 6.57
CA ARG A 75 10.90 -27.88 5.93
C ARG A 75 12.16 -28.54 5.34
N ILE A 76 12.72 -29.54 6.01
CA ILE A 76 13.89 -30.28 5.51
C ILE A 76 13.50 -31.12 4.30
N HIS A 77 12.42 -31.90 4.41
CA HIS A 77 11.86 -32.72 3.34
C HIS A 77 11.46 -31.85 2.15
N LEU A 78 10.81 -30.71 2.39
CA LEU A 78 10.44 -29.78 1.32
C LEU A 78 11.68 -29.25 0.59
N LYS A 79 12.74 -28.85 1.32
CA LYS A 79 14.00 -28.43 0.69
C LYS A 79 14.63 -29.56 -0.13
N GLU A 80 14.54 -30.80 0.33
CA GLU A 80 15.04 -31.95 -0.42
C GLU A 80 14.21 -32.20 -1.70
N GLN A 81 12.88 -32.12 -1.60
CA GLN A 81 11.98 -32.25 -2.76
C GLN A 81 12.17 -31.09 -3.76
N GLN A 82 12.46 -29.88 -3.27
CA GLN A 82 12.84 -28.74 -4.12
C GLN A 82 14.15 -29.02 -4.87
N ARG A 83 15.16 -29.60 -4.21
CA ARG A 83 16.43 -29.99 -4.86
C ARG A 83 16.24 -31.11 -5.89
N ARG A 84 15.26 -31.99 -5.66
CA ARG A 84 14.85 -33.04 -6.61
C ARG A 84 14.02 -32.50 -7.79
N GLY A 85 13.68 -31.21 -7.78
CA GLY A 85 12.91 -30.58 -8.87
C GLY A 85 11.43 -30.94 -8.85
N HIS A 86 10.85 -31.25 -7.69
CA HIS A 86 9.41 -31.53 -7.61
C HIS A 86 8.61 -30.29 -8.02
N PRO A 87 7.72 -30.39 -9.04
CA PRO A 87 7.11 -29.24 -9.72
C PRO A 87 6.28 -28.37 -8.78
N VAL A 88 5.69 -28.94 -7.73
CA VAL A 88 4.87 -28.22 -6.75
C VAL A 88 5.72 -27.66 -5.59
N ALA A 89 6.78 -28.38 -5.22
CA ALA A 89 7.58 -28.02 -4.04
C ALA A 89 8.40 -26.75 -4.30
N SER A 90 8.82 -26.52 -5.53
CA SER A 90 9.52 -25.32 -5.98
C SER A 90 8.70 -24.04 -5.78
N HIS A 91 7.38 -24.13 -5.76
CA HIS A 91 6.50 -22.96 -5.56
C HIS A 91 6.22 -22.66 -4.09
N ILE A 92 6.55 -23.57 -3.16
CA ILE A 92 6.35 -23.32 -1.73
C ILE A 92 7.51 -22.46 -1.21
N HIS A 93 7.25 -21.19 -0.98
CA HIS A 93 8.26 -20.20 -0.60
C HIS A 93 8.58 -20.24 0.91
N LYS A 94 7.55 -20.25 1.76
CA LYS A 94 7.72 -20.23 3.23
C LYS A 94 6.62 -21.05 3.91
N LEU A 95 7.02 -21.71 4.99
CA LEU A 95 6.15 -22.43 5.93
C LEU A 95 6.25 -21.73 7.29
N SER A 96 5.13 -21.21 7.78
CA SER A 96 5.00 -20.52 9.07
C SER A 96 4.24 -21.40 10.07
N LEU A 97 5.00 -22.12 10.90
CA LEU A 97 4.49 -23.08 11.88
C LEU A 97 3.52 -22.48 12.88
N GLU A 98 3.86 -21.30 13.40
CA GLU A 98 3.15 -20.68 14.52
C GLU A 98 1.75 -20.20 14.15
N ARG A 99 1.52 -19.97 12.85
CA ARG A 99 0.26 -19.45 12.32
C ARG A 99 -0.51 -20.45 11.46
N ASN A 100 0.04 -21.66 11.28
CA ASN A 100 -0.50 -22.67 10.35
C ASN A 100 -0.70 -22.10 8.93
N GLU A 101 0.29 -21.33 8.46
CA GLU A 101 0.23 -20.62 7.17
C GLU A 101 1.34 -21.11 6.23
N VAL A 102 1.01 -21.19 4.94
CA VAL A 102 1.96 -21.49 3.87
C VAL A 102 1.90 -20.41 2.81
N LEU A 103 3.08 -19.95 2.39
CA LEU A 103 3.25 -18.95 1.34
C LEU A 103 3.66 -19.65 0.05
N LEU A 104 2.80 -19.58 -0.96
CA LEU A 104 3.05 -20.08 -2.30
C LEU A 104 3.42 -18.94 -3.23
N LEU A 105 4.38 -19.19 -4.11
CA LEU A 105 4.82 -18.29 -5.15
C LEU A 105 4.21 -18.73 -6.47
N LEU A 106 3.04 -18.15 -6.77
CA LEU A 106 2.30 -18.43 -7.99
C LEU A 106 2.86 -17.56 -9.13
N PRO A 107 3.12 -18.13 -10.32
CA PRO A 107 3.48 -17.33 -11.48
C PRO A 107 2.30 -16.42 -11.85
N ALA A 108 2.60 -15.17 -12.21
CA ALA A 108 1.59 -14.22 -12.62
C ALA A 108 0.82 -14.76 -13.83
N ALA A 109 -0.51 -14.67 -13.79
CA ALA A 109 -1.36 -15.02 -14.92
C ALA A 109 -0.95 -14.18 -16.14
N ALA A 110 -0.27 -14.81 -17.11
CA ALA A 110 0.37 -14.14 -18.24
C ALA A 110 -0.62 -13.46 -19.22
N ALA A 111 -1.91 -13.43 -18.92
CA ALA A 111 -2.99 -12.99 -19.81
C ALA A 111 -3.75 -11.72 -19.36
N ALA A 112 -3.29 -11.00 -18.33
CA ALA A 112 -3.82 -9.68 -17.97
C ALA A 112 -2.75 -8.59 -18.14
N ALA A 113 -2.20 -8.49 -19.35
CA ALA A 113 -1.38 -7.34 -19.75
C ALA A 113 -2.28 -6.10 -19.94
N ALA A 114 -2.18 -5.17 -18.98
CA ALA A 114 -2.49 -3.73 -19.07
C ALA A 114 -3.94 -3.29 -19.36
N PRO A 115 -4.42 -2.29 -18.59
CA PRO A 115 -4.20 -0.91 -18.98
C PRO A 115 -3.40 -0.17 -17.88
N ALA A 116 -2.30 0.52 -18.21
CA ALA A 116 -2.29 1.93 -18.61
C ALA A 116 -2.86 2.87 -17.52
N ALA A 117 -1.97 3.35 -16.66
CA ALA A 117 -1.90 4.71 -16.10
C ALA A 117 -0.56 4.79 -15.33
N ALA A 118 0.52 5.46 -15.77
CA ALA A 118 0.60 6.71 -16.52
C ALA A 118 -0.41 7.73 -15.96
N GLY A 119 -0.21 8.13 -14.70
CA GLY A 119 -1.12 9.04 -14.02
C GLY A 119 -0.71 9.39 -12.59
N ALA A 120 0.57 9.70 -12.38
CA ALA A 120 0.99 10.45 -11.19
C ALA A 120 2.12 11.42 -11.57
N ALA A 121 1.93 12.15 -12.67
CA ALA A 121 2.47 13.50 -12.79
C ALA A 121 1.39 14.44 -12.25
N GLY A 122 1.21 14.44 -10.93
CA GLY A 122 0.53 15.50 -10.21
C GLY A 122 1.57 16.57 -9.90
N ALA A 123 1.92 17.36 -10.92
CA ALA A 123 2.42 18.71 -10.68
C ALA A 123 1.22 19.58 -10.28
N GLY A 124 1.35 20.34 -9.20
CA GLY A 124 0.29 21.20 -8.64
C GLY A 124 0.47 21.32 -7.13
N GLU A 125 1.47 22.07 -6.67
CA GLU A 125 1.29 23.45 -6.16
C GLU A 125 1.03 23.46 -4.65
N GLU A 126 2.09 23.25 -3.86
CA GLU A 126 2.07 23.53 -2.41
C GLU A 126 3.43 24.14 -1.99
N ASP A 127 3.76 25.35 -2.46
CA ASP A 127 4.78 26.18 -1.79
C ASP A 127 4.63 27.72 -1.97
N ASP A 128 3.56 28.21 -2.60
CA ASP A 128 3.47 29.66 -2.87
C ASP A 128 3.00 30.48 -1.64
N ASP A 129 2.14 29.90 -0.78
CA ASP A 129 1.61 30.59 0.41
C ASP A 129 2.66 30.79 1.52
N GLN A 130 3.64 29.88 1.66
CA GLN A 130 4.71 30.05 2.65
C GLN A 130 5.78 31.06 2.19
N GLN A 131 6.05 31.14 0.88
CA GLN A 131 6.97 32.14 0.34
C GLN A 131 6.38 33.56 0.35
N GLN A 132 5.08 33.73 0.09
CA GLN A 132 4.45 35.05 0.17
C GLN A 132 4.39 35.60 1.60
N GLN A 133 4.17 34.76 2.62
CA GLN A 133 4.21 35.19 4.03
C GLN A 133 5.61 35.57 4.50
N GLN A 134 6.66 34.88 4.05
CA GLN A 134 8.04 35.26 4.39
C GLN A 134 8.49 36.56 3.70
N GLN A 135 8.10 36.80 2.44
CA GLN A 135 8.44 38.06 1.76
C GLN A 135 7.72 39.26 2.38
N GLN A 136 6.45 39.14 2.78
CA GLN A 136 5.76 40.25 3.46
C GLN A 136 6.38 40.58 4.82
N GLN A 137 6.83 39.59 5.59
CA GLN A 137 7.50 39.85 6.87
C GLN A 137 8.88 40.50 6.69
N GLN A 138 9.61 40.17 5.62
CA GLN A 138 10.90 40.81 5.32
C GLN A 138 10.73 42.26 4.84
N GLN A 139 9.72 42.56 4.03
CA GLN A 139 9.43 43.92 3.58
C GLN A 139 8.99 44.84 4.73
N GLN A 140 8.20 44.32 5.67
CA GLN A 140 7.79 45.08 6.86
C GLN A 140 8.96 45.35 7.82
N LYS A 141 9.91 44.40 7.96
CA LYS A 141 11.13 44.61 8.76
C LYS A 141 12.09 45.63 8.14
N ALA A 142 12.21 45.64 6.81
CA ALA A 142 13.05 46.60 6.09
C ALA A 142 12.47 48.03 6.16
N ALA A 143 11.15 48.17 6.01
CA ALA A 143 10.46 49.45 6.13
C ALA A 143 10.52 50.05 7.56
N ALA A 144 10.56 49.21 8.59
CA ALA A 144 10.68 49.65 9.98
C ALA A 144 12.11 50.03 10.41
N THR A 145 13.13 49.65 9.61
CA THR A 145 14.56 49.90 9.92
C THR A 145 15.14 51.07 9.12
N GLN A 146 14.45 51.55 8.08
CA GLN A 146 14.89 52.70 7.28
C GLN A 146 13.81 53.78 7.21
N GLY A 147 13.83 54.64 8.24
CA GLY A 147 13.60 56.07 8.10
C GLY A 147 12.52 56.67 9.02
N PRO A 148 12.67 57.94 9.45
CA PRO A 148 13.85 58.76 9.69
C PRO A 148 14.11 59.02 11.20
#